data_AF-A0A1F9DMY2-F1
#
_entry.id   AF-A0A1F9DMY2-F1
#
_cell.length_a   1.000
_cell.length_b   1.000
_cell.length_c   1.000
_cell.angle_alpha   90.00
_cell.angle_beta   90.00
_cell.angle_gamma   90.00
#
_symmetry.space_group_name_H-M   'P 1'
#
loop_
_entity.id
_entity.type
_entity.pdbx_description
1 polymer ?
#
loop_
_entity_poly.entity_id
_entity_poly.type
_entity_poly.pdbx_seq_one_letter_code
_entity_poly.pdbx_strand_id
1 'polypeptide(L)'
;MYVAQKRGFNIMADVAALGLAYQATGVATTRKFIREHPDVVRKYVKSQVEAVHRFKTDRETGTRILAKYLGLKDKEILDRTYEGASAENKLPAKQYPTVEGIKTILEPLIKQDPKAKAAKAEDFVDMRFIKELDESGYIDSLYKGKK
;
A
#
# COMPACT_ATOMS: atom_id res chain seq x y z
N MET A 1 12.52 -2.07 -11.70
CA MET A 1 12.27 -3.16 -12.67
C MET A 1 12.33 -2.64 -14.11
N TYR A 2 11.48 -1.69 -14.50
CA TYR A 2 11.38 -1.24 -15.91
C TYR A 2 12.66 -0.65 -16.50
N VAL A 3 13.46 0.09 -15.72
CA VAL A 3 14.78 0.59 -16.16
C VAL A 3 15.73 -0.56 -16.54
N ALA A 4 15.73 -1.65 -15.77
CA ALA A 4 16.57 -2.82 -16.03
C ALA A 4 16.06 -3.61 -17.24
N GLN A 5 14.74 -3.80 -17.37
CA GLN A 5 14.16 -4.45 -18.55
C GLN A 5 14.48 -3.69 -19.84
N LYS A 6 14.41 -2.35 -19.82
CA LYS A 6 14.81 -1.51 -20.97
C LYS A 6 16.30 -1.66 -21.31
N ARG A 7 17.13 -2.06 -20.35
CA ARG A 7 18.56 -2.38 -20.54
C ARG A 7 18.81 -3.85 -20.93
N GLY A 8 17.77 -4.63 -21.23
CA GLY A 8 17.88 -6.02 -21.67
C GLY A 8 17.96 -7.06 -20.56
N PHE A 9 17.73 -6.68 -19.29
CA PHE A 9 17.67 -7.64 -18.19
C PHE A 9 16.31 -8.34 -18.14
N ASN A 10 16.32 -9.65 -17.89
CA ASN A 10 15.12 -10.47 -17.76
C ASN A 10 14.61 -10.49 -16.31
N ILE A 11 13.29 -10.52 -16.14
CA ILE A 11 12.68 -10.81 -14.84
C ILE A 11 12.82 -12.31 -14.60
N MET A 12 13.56 -12.69 -13.56
CA MET A 12 13.69 -14.11 -13.17
C MET A 12 12.54 -14.56 -12.27
N ALA A 13 12.03 -13.67 -11.43
CA ALA A 13 10.89 -13.93 -10.56
C ALA A 13 10.15 -12.62 -10.24
N ASP A 14 8.82 -12.67 -10.23
CA ASP A 14 7.96 -11.63 -9.67
C ASP A 14 7.24 -12.20 -8.45
N VAL A 15 7.70 -11.83 -7.25
CA VAL A 15 7.14 -12.31 -5.98
C VAL A 15 5.66 -11.94 -5.85
N ALA A 16 5.23 -10.84 -6.47
CA ALA A 16 3.82 -10.45 -6.44
C ALA A 16 2.94 -11.26 -7.39
N ALA A 17 3.52 -11.90 -8.40
CA ALA A 17 2.81 -12.84 -9.28
C ALA A 17 2.67 -14.23 -8.65
N LEU A 18 3.42 -14.54 -7.58
CA LEU A 18 3.38 -15.84 -6.90
C LEU A 18 2.15 -16.03 -6.00
N GLY A 19 1.27 -15.03 -5.90
CA GLY A 19 0.04 -15.11 -5.10
C GLY A 19 0.26 -15.14 -3.59
N LEU A 20 1.49 -14.97 -3.12
CA LEU A 20 1.80 -14.86 -1.70
C LEU A 20 1.28 -13.53 -1.18
N ALA A 21 0.38 -13.57 -0.21
CA ALA A 21 0.02 -12.37 0.55
C ALA A 21 1.29 -11.80 1.19
N TYR A 22 1.60 -10.53 0.91
CA TYR A 22 2.80 -9.90 1.45
C TYR A 22 2.53 -8.42 1.73
N GLN A 23 2.62 -8.03 3.00
CA GLN A 23 2.42 -6.65 3.42
C GLN A 23 3.69 -5.83 3.11
N ALA A 24 3.88 -5.46 1.83
CA ALA A 24 5.09 -4.76 1.37
C ALA A 24 5.15 -3.30 1.85
N THR A 25 4.00 -2.62 1.85
CA THR A 25 3.89 -1.19 2.15
C THR A 25 2.80 -0.96 3.17
N GLY A 26 3.02 -0.04 4.09
CA GLY A 26 2.05 0.32 5.12
C GLY A 26 2.53 1.52 5.90
N VAL A 27 1.62 2.07 6.71
CA VAL A 27 1.94 3.17 7.62
C VAL A 27 1.82 2.63 9.03
N ALA A 28 2.82 2.94 9.85
CA ALA A 28 2.86 2.52 11.24
C ALA A 28 2.98 3.74 12.15
N THR A 29 2.36 3.65 13.32
CA THR A 29 2.55 4.55 14.46
C THR A 29 2.44 3.74 15.75
N THR A 30 2.62 4.38 16.89
CA THR A 30 2.56 3.69 18.19
C THR A 30 1.12 3.49 18.66
N ARG A 31 0.86 2.38 19.37
CA ARG A 31 -0.44 2.14 20.06
C ARG A 31 -0.80 3.29 21.01
N LYS A 32 0.20 3.90 21.65
CA LYS A 32 0.04 5.08 22.50
C LYS A 32 -0.56 6.25 21.71
N PHE A 33 0.04 6.59 20.57
CA PHE A 33 -0.45 7.66 19.71
C PHE A 33 -1.86 7.41 19.19
N ILE A 34 -2.19 6.17 18.80
CA ILE A 34 -3.54 5.79 18.38
C ILE A 34 -4.57 6.04 19.49
N ARG A 35 -4.24 5.65 20.74
CA ARG A 35 -5.12 5.83 21.90
C ARG A 35 -5.29 7.29 22.30
N GLU A 36 -4.22 8.07 22.26
CA GLU A 36 -4.20 9.48 22.70
C GLU A 36 -4.71 10.44 21.64
N HIS A 37 -4.58 10.09 20.36
CA HIS A 37 -4.95 10.95 19.22
C HIS A 37 -5.77 10.20 18.15
N PRO A 38 -6.87 9.51 18.50
CA PRO A 38 -7.64 8.71 17.55
C PRO A 38 -8.18 9.54 16.39
N ASP A 39 -8.55 10.80 16.62
CA ASP A 39 -9.07 11.69 15.56
C ASP A 39 -7.99 12.08 14.54
N VAL A 40 -6.74 12.23 14.98
CA VAL A 40 -5.61 12.50 14.07
C VAL A 40 -5.35 11.28 13.21
N VAL A 41 -5.36 10.10 13.80
CA VAL A 41 -5.19 8.84 13.06
C VAL A 41 -6.33 8.62 12.07
N ARG A 42 -7.59 8.87 12.47
CA ARG A 42 -8.75 8.80 11.56
C ARG A 42 -8.60 9.75 10.38
N LYS A 43 -8.25 11.01 10.62
CA LYS A 43 -8.02 12.01 9.56
C LYS A 43 -6.87 11.60 8.64
N TYR A 44 -5.80 11.03 9.19
CA TYR A 44 -4.69 10.50 8.40
C TYR A 44 -5.13 9.37 7.48
N VAL A 45 -5.81 8.34 8.02
CA VAL A 45 -6.28 7.19 7.23
C VAL A 45 -7.24 7.66 6.13
N LYS A 46 -8.14 8.61 6.43
CA LYS A 46 -9.00 9.23 5.42
C LYS A 46 -8.18 9.93 4.32
N SER A 47 -7.19 10.75 4.69
CA SER A 47 -6.34 11.44 3.73
C SER A 47 -5.52 10.48 2.85
N GLN A 48 -5.10 9.33 3.41
CA GLN A 48 -4.41 8.29 2.65
C GLN A 48 -5.33 7.68 1.59
N VAL A 49 -6.58 7.37 1.93
CA VAL A 49 -7.58 6.88 0.97
C VAL A 49 -7.85 7.91 -0.12
N GLU A 50 -8.04 9.18 0.25
CA GLU A 50 -8.24 10.28 -0.71
C GLU A 50 -7.03 10.44 -1.65
N ALA A 51 -5.80 10.34 -1.12
CA ALA A 51 -4.57 10.42 -1.89
C ALA A 51 -4.42 9.25 -2.87
N VAL A 52 -4.76 8.03 -2.45
CA VAL A 52 -4.78 6.85 -3.32
C VAL A 52 -5.81 7.01 -4.44
N HIS A 53 -7.02 7.45 -4.11
CA HIS A 53 -8.03 7.77 -5.11
C HIS A 53 -7.48 8.79 -6.11
N ARG A 54 -6.94 9.91 -5.62
CA ARG A 54 -6.42 11.00 -6.46
C ARG A 54 -5.24 10.58 -7.34
N PHE A 55 -4.39 9.69 -6.84
CA PHE A 55 -3.29 9.10 -7.59
C PHE A 55 -3.80 8.22 -8.73
N LYS A 56 -4.84 7.41 -8.48
CA LYS A 56 -5.40 6.46 -9.46
C LYS A 56 -6.30 7.12 -10.51
N THR A 57 -7.04 8.17 -10.14
CA THR A 57 -8.06 8.80 -11.00
C THR A 57 -7.56 10.03 -11.76
N ASP A 58 -6.42 10.60 -11.38
CA ASP A 58 -5.72 11.60 -12.20
C ASP A 58 -4.28 11.16 -12.45
N ARG A 59 -4.13 10.57 -13.63
CA ARG A 59 -2.86 10.08 -14.15
C ARG A 59 -1.81 11.17 -14.28
N GLU A 60 -2.17 12.39 -14.65
CA GLU A 60 -1.19 13.47 -14.85
C GLU A 60 -0.51 13.80 -13.52
N THR A 61 -1.29 13.97 -12.45
CA THR A 61 -0.74 14.21 -11.13
C THR A 61 0.06 13.03 -10.61
N GLY A 62 -0.46 11.79 -10.74
CA GLY A 62 0.28 10.60 -10.28
C GLY A 62 1.61 10.44 -11.00
N THR A 63 1.62 10.60 -12.31
CA THR A 63 2.82 10.57 -13.16
C THR A 63 3.83 11.65 -12.75
N ARG A 64 3.38 12.89 -12.50
CA ARG A 64 4.23 13.99 -12.03
C ARG A 64 4.85 13.71 -10.66
N ILE A 65 4.09 13.14 -9.73
CA ILE A 65 4.57 12.76 -8.40
C ILE A 65 5.66 11.69 -8.54
N LEU A 66 5.43 10.64 -9.35
CA LEU A 66 6.42 9.59 -9.59
C LEU A 66 7.70 10.14 -10.23
N ALA A 67 7.58 11.02 -11.23
CA ALA A 67 8.75 11.65 -11.86
C ALA A 67 9.60 12.41 -10.83
N LYS A 68 8.95 13.18 -9.95
CA LYS A 68 9.62 13.96 -8.91
C LYS A 68 10.32 13.09 -7.88
N TYR A 69 9.61 12.11 -7.31
CA TYR A 69 10.12 11.35 -6.16
C TYR A 69 10.96 10.12 -6.54
N LEU A 70 10.80 9.60 -7.75
CA LEU A 70 11.61 8.47 -8.26
C LEU A 70 12.71 8.90 -9.22
N GLY A 71 12.80 10.21 -9.56
CA GLY A 71 13.82 10.74 -10.48
C GLY A 71 13.71 10.21 -11.91
N LEU A 72 12.52 9.75 -12.31
CA LEU A 72 12.27 9.16 -13.62
C LEU A 72 12.02 10.26 -14.66
N LYS A 73 12.81 10.25 -15.74
CA LYS A 73 12.69 11.21 -16.86
C LYS A 73 12.20 10.57 -18.15
N ASP A 74 12.41 9.28 -18.31
CA ASP A 74 11.99 8.52 -19.48
C ASP A 74 10.48 8.26 -19.41
N LYS A 75 9.76 8.74 -20.41
CA LYS A 75 8.29 8.68 -20.45
C LYS A 75 7.76 7.25 -20.42
N GLU A 76 8.38 6.34 -21.16
CA GLU A 76 7.94 4.94 -21.24
C GLU A 76 8.11 4.24 -19.89
N ILE A 77 9.26 4.46 -19.23
CA ILE A 77 9.52 3.93 -17.89
C ILE A 77 8.53 4.52 -16.89
N LEU A 78 8.23 5.81 -17.00
CA LEU A 78 7.33 6.51 -16.09
C LEU A 78 5.88 6.01 -16.24
N ASP A 79 5.41 5.84 -17.49
CA ASP A 79 4.08 5.31 -17.80
C ASP A 79 3.91 3.88 -17.24
N ARG A 80 4.88 2.99 -17.47
CA ARG A 80 4.88 1.63 -16.91
C ARG A 80 4.95 1.64 -15.39
N THR A 81 5.73 2.55 -14.82
CA THR A 81 5.83 2.69 -13.35
C THR A 81 4.50 3.13 -12.76
N TYR A 82 3.81 4.08 -13.40
CA TYR A 82 2.48 4.51 -12.97
C TYR A 82 1.45 3.39 -13.05
N GLU A 83 1.44 2.62 -14.14
CA GLU A 83 0.53 1.48 -14.31
C GLU A 83 0.78 0.40 -13.27
N GLY A 84 2.04 0.04 -13.03
CA GLY A 84 2.40 -0.93 -12.00
C GLY A 84 2.09 -0.44 -10.58
N ALA A 85 2.33 0.84 -10.29
CA ALA A 85 2.07 1.41 -8.96
C ALA A 85 0.58 1.61 -8.67
N SER A 86 -0.23 1.89 -9.70
CA SER A 86 -1.68 2.11 -9.57
C SER A 86 -2.50 0.82 -9.56
N ALA A 87 -1.88 -0.33 -9.86
CA ALA A 87 -2.56 -1.61 -9.94
C ALA A 87 -3.21 -2.00 -8.60
N GLU A 88 -4.40 -2.60 -8.64
CA GLU A 88 -5.19 -2.92 -7.43
C GLU A 88 -4.45 -3.86 -6.47
N ASN A 89 -3.67 -4.80 -7.00
CA ASN A 89 -2.85 -5.72 -6.19
C ASN A 89 -1.61 -5.06 -5.56
N LYS A 90 -1.32 -3.79 -5.88
CA LYS A 90 -0.22 -3.00 -5.32
C LYS A 90 -0.72 -1.87 -4.46
N LEU A 91 -1.74 -1.15 -4.93
CA LEU A 91 -2.34 0.00 -4.29
C LEU A 91 -3.87 -0.11 -4.33
N PRO A 92 -4.46 -0.99 -3.49
CA PRO A 92 -5.90 -1.23 -3.50
C PRO A 92 -6.69 0.03 -3.12
N ALA A 93 -7.90 0.23 -3.65
CA ALA A 93 -8.73 1.37 -3.24
C ALA A 93 -9.05 1.33 -1.73
N LYS A 94 -9.32 0.12 -1.22
CA LYS A 94 -9.54 -0.16 0.19
C LYS A 94 -8.20 -0.57 0.81
N GLN A 95 -7.54 0.37 1.46
CA GLN A 95 -6.18 0.23 2.02
C GLN A 95 -6.17 -0.59 3.33
N TYR A 96 -6.78 -1.78 3.32
CA TYR A 96 -6.73 -2.70 4.47
C TYR A 96 -5.34 -3.33 4.60
N PRO A 97 -4.79 -3.41 5.82
CA PRO A 97 -3.59 -4.20 6.07
C PRO A 97 -3.90 -5.70 5.95
N THR A 98 -2.95 -6.47 5.43
CA THR A 98 -3.09 -7.93 5.28
C THR A 98 -2.50 -8.65 6.49
N VAL A 99 -3.34 -9.29 7.31
CA VAL A 99 -2.89 -10.11 8.45
C VAL A 99 -2.06 -11.30 7.95
N GLU A 100 -2.51 -11.97 6.90
CA GLU A 100 -1.80 -13.08 6.28
C GLU A 100 -0.41 -12.66 5.77
N GLY A 101 -0.30 -11.50 5.11
CA GLY A 101 0.99 -11.00 4.64
C GLY A 101 1.94 -10.64 5.78
N ILE A 102 1.44 -10.16 6.92
CA ILE A 102 2.27 -9.96 8.12
C ILE A 102 2.73 -11.30 8.70
N LYS A 103 1.85 -12.32 8.71
CA LYS A 103 2.22 -13.68 9.14
C LYS A 103 3.33 -14.26 8.28
N THR A 104 3.24 -14.12 6.95
CA THR A 104 4.30 -14.53 6.01
C THR A 104 5.64 -13.85 6.30
N ILE A 105 5.63 -12.59 6.75
CA ILE A 105 6.84 -11.86 7.16
C ILE A 105 7.37 -12.37 8.52
N LEU A 106 6.49 -12.70 9.47
CA LEU A 106 6.87 -13.17 10.81
C LEU A 106 7.45 -14.60 10.82
N GLU A 107 6.96 -15.48 9.95
CA GLU A 107 7.34 -16.91 9.93
C GLU A 107 8.86 -17.16 9.80
N PRO A 108 9.59 -16.51 8.89
CA PRO A 108 11.04 -16.62 8.85
C PRO A 108 11.73 -16.04 10.09
N LEU A 109 11.18 -14.98 10.69
CA LEU A 109 11.75 -14.29 11.85
C LEU A 109 11.68 -15.14 13.12
N ILE A 110 10.67 -16.01 13.25
CA ILE A 110 10.54 -16.97 14.37
C ILE A 110 11.79 -17.86 14.51
N LYS A 111 12.43 -18.20 13.39
CA LYS A 111 13.65 -19.03 13.37
C LYS A 111 14.90 -18.24 13.77
N GLN A 112 14.85 -16.91 13.70
CA GLN A 112 15.98 -16.01 13.93
C GLN A 112 15.94 -15.32 15.29
N ASP A 113 14.75 -14.94 15.77
CA ASP A 113 14.55 -14.26 17.06
C ASP A 113 13.47 -14.99 17.89
N PRO A 114 13.82 -15.53 19.07
CA PRO A 114 12.85 -16.12 20.00
C PRO A 114 11.68 -15.19 20.37
N LYS A 115 11.88 -13.85 20.36
CA LYS A 115 10.82 -12.87 20.64
C LYS A 115 9.73 -12.87 19.57
N ALA A 116 10.06 -13.21 18.32
CA ALA A 116 9.09 -13.31 17.25
C ALA A 116 8.09 -14.46 17.47
N LYS A 117 8.41 -15.47 18.30
CA LYS A 117 7.48 -16.57 18.65
C LYS A 117 6.26 -16.10 19.41
N ALA A 118 6.40 -15.04 20.20
CA ALA A 118 5.31 -14.50 21.02
C ALA A 118 4.43 -13.49 20.27
N ALA A 119 4.92 -12.96 19.15
CA ALA A 119 4.22 -11.95 18.37
C ALA A 119 3.16 -12.59 17.46
N LYS A 120 1.97 -12.01 17.43
CA LYS A 120 0.89 -12.40 16.50
C LYS A 120 0.78 -11.36 15.40
N ALA A 121 0.35 -11.76 14.20
CA ALA A 121 0.21 -10.81 13.09
C ALA A 121 -0.81 -9.69 13.42
N GLU A 122 -1.85 -10.04 14.17
CA GLU A 122 -2.90 -9.15 14.65
C GLU A 122 -2.38 -8.08 15.62
N ASP A 123 -1.24 -8.32 16.29
CA ASP A 123 -0.63 -7.33 17.19
C ASP A 123 -0.17 -6.07 16.43
N PHE A 124 0.05 -6.18 15.12
CA PHE A 124 0.58 -5.11 14.28
C PHE A 124 -0.50 -4.41 13.45
N VAL A 125 -1.76 -4.72 13.69
CA VAL A 125 -2.87 -4.27 12.85
C VAL A 125 -3.95 -3.56 13.68
N ASP A 126 -4.37 -2.38 13.21
CA ASP A 126 -5.57 -1.70 13.68
C ASP A 126 -6.43 -1.31 12.47
N MET A 127 -7.47 -2.09 12.19
CA MET A 127 -8.33 -1.87 11.02
C MET A 127 -9.49 -0.92 11.30
N ARG A 128 -9.70 -0.46 12.53
CA ARG A 128 -10.93 0.23 12.92
C ARG A 128 -11.18 1.48 12.07
N PHE A 129 -10.14 2.28 11.84
CA PHE A 129 -10.24 3.53 11.07
C PHE A 129 -10.56 3.32 9.59
N ILE A 130 -9.96 2.31 8.94
CA ILE A 130 -10.25 2.01 7.54
C ILE A 130 -11.63 1.36 7.40
N LYS A 131 -12.00 0.50 8.35
CA LYS A 131 -13.30 -0.16 8.41
C LYS A 131 -14.45 0.86 8.55
N GLU A 132 -14.30 1.85 9.43
CA GLU A 132 -15.26 2.96 9.56
C GLU A 132 -15.52 3.67 8.20
N LEU A 133 -14.45 3.95 7.44
CA LEU A 133 -14.57 4.61 6.13
C LEU A 133 -15.22 3.69 5.07
N ASP A 134 -14.89 2.41 5.09
CA ASP A 134 -15.45 1.44 4.16
C ASP A 134 -16.94 1.19 4.42
N GLU A 135 -17.31 0.87 5.66
CA GLU A 135 -18.69 0.58 6.06
C GLU A 135 -19.62 1.80 5.91
N SER A 136 -19.09 3.02 6.06
CA SER A 136 -19.85 4.24 5.78
C SER A 136 -20.12 4.48 4.28
N GLY A 137 -19.53 3.68 3.39
CA GLY A 137 -19.60 3.84 1.94
C GLY A 137 -18.76 5.01 1.42
N TYR A 138 -17.95 5.64 2.27
CA TYR A 138 -17.13 6.79 1.90
C TYR A 138 -16.10 6.43 0.81
N ILE A 139 -15.40 5.30 0.95
CA ILE A 139 -14.39 4.88 -0.03
C ILE A 139 -15.04 4.66 -1.40
N ASP A 140 -16.13 3.91 -1.45
CA ASP A 140 -16.86 3.64 -2.71
C ASP A 140 -17.42 4.93 -3.33
N SER A 141 -17.83 5.90 -2.52
CA SER A 141 -18.31 7.20 -3.01
C SER A 141 -17.26 8.01 -3.77
N LEU A 142 -15.97 7.83 -3.47
CA LEU A 142 -14.89 8.52 -4.19
C LEU A 142 -14.80 8.07 -5.65
N TYR A 143 -15.13 6.79 -5.93
CA TYR A 143 -15.00 6.19 -7.26
C TYR A 143 -16.32 6.18 -8.04
N LYS A 144 -17.43 6.57 -7.41
CA LYS A 144 -18.70 6.84 -8.09
C LYS A 144 -18.59 8.22 -8.75
N GLY A 145 -18.09 8.27 -9.98
CA GLY A 145 -17.99 9.51 -10.73
C GLY A 145 -19.33 10.25 -10.82
N LYS A 146 -19.29 11.59 -10.71
CA LYS A 146 -20.35 12.43 -11.28
C LYS A 146 -20.47 12.05 -12.76
N LYS A 147 -21.67 11.71 -13.20
CA LYS A 147 -22.04 11.74 -14.62
C LYS A 147 -21.71 13.11 -15.21
#